data_AF-A0A9P7BHE9-F1
#
_entry.id   AF-A0A9P7BHE9-F1
#
_cell.length_a   1.000
_cell.length_b   1.000
_cell.length_c   1.000
_cell.angle_alpha   90.00
_cell.angle_beta   90.00
_cell.angle_gamma   90.00
#
_symmetry.space_group_name_H-M   'P 1'
#
loop_
_entity.id
_entity.type
_entity.pdbx_description
1 polymer ?
#
loop_
_entity_poly.entity_id
_entity_poly.type
_entity_poly.pdbx_seq_one_letter_code
_entity_poly.pdbx_strand_id
1 'polypeptide(L)'
;MQSQVGTSMPPQGAVPGKPQQPQQQRVPLAKEKNPVAIHVATAIRHNKLLKQRSGILTSTKNKADFFRFKRFVRAIQSDDFKKKLAKADKNLPPIPDKIEAINQIFIMLIQNQLIIPVEKLKTKDAKAKGIKIDKQTPALEPSSKAVLQPDAYYVWAFTPPNPYMLLYSILGICVVFAVILFPLWPFWMRKGVWYLSTSLLVFVGLFFVTAIIRLIIYLITLATMKNQLWLFPNLFEDCGVLESFQPFYAWEDSSSNEKKKKKVSKNKVAKSQIESSDSISTNTNESTPAISTKSTSSKIAETSTKKRVATVEDVD
;
A
#
# COMPACT_ATOMS: atom_id res chain seq x y z
N MET A 1 -57.46 -28.49 72.22
CA MET A 1 -56.52 -27.95 73.23
C MET A 1 -56.46 -26.43 73.09
N GLN A 2 -55.81 -25.78 74.05
CA GLN A 2 -55.54 -24.33 74.20
C GLN A 2 -54.85 -23.69 72.97
N SER A 3 -54.66 -22.37 72.81
CA SER A 3 -55.30 -21.11 73.28
C SER A 3 -54.49 -19.91 72.71
N GLN A 4 -55.09 -18.71 72.61
CA GLN A 4 -54.42 -17.38 72.50
C GLN A 4 -53.57 -17.14 71.20
N VAL A 5 -53.45 -15.97 70.53
CA VAL A 5 -53.50 -14.50 70.77
C VAL A 5 -52.11 -13.85 70.62
N GLY A 6 -52.00 -12.91 69.67
CA GLY A 6 -51.22 -11.66 69.82
C GLY A 6 -49.91 -11.45 69.04
N THR A 7 -49.79 -10.26 68.42
CA THR A 7 -48.53 -9.49 68.17
C THR A 7 -47.45 -10.09 67.23
N SER A 8 -46.44 -9.39 66.67
CA SER A 8 -46.11 -7.94 66.54
C SER A 8 -45.05 -7.71 65.42
N MET A 9 -44.89 -6.45 64.99
CA MET A 9 -43.68 -5.88 64.33
C MET A 9 -42.55 -5.58 65.38
N PRO A 10 -41.36 -4.95 65.08
CA PRO A 10 -40.59 -4.79 63.83
C PRO A 10 -39.10 -5.32 63.83
N PRO A 11 -37.97 -4.53 63.86
CA PRO A 11 -37.04 -4.38 62.72
C PRO A 11 -35.50 -4.59 62.98
N GLN A 12 -34.67 -4.12 62.01
CA GLN A 12 -33.19 -3.90 62.00
C GLN A 12 -32.33 -5.10 61.50
N GLY A 13 -31.26 -4.94 60.71
CA GLY A 13 -30.62 -3.75 60.07
C GLY A 13 -30.15 -4.07 58.62
N ALA A 14 -29.08 -3.50 58.01
CA ALA A 14 -28.10 -2.48 58.42
C ALA A 14 -27.42 -1.82 57.17
N VAL A 15 -26.11 -1.51 57.21
CA VAL A 15 -25.26 -0.79 56.20
C VAL A 15 -23.79 -1.31 56.28
N PRO A 16 -22.78 -0.90 55.45
CA PRO A 16 -22.73 0.08 54.34
C PRO A 16 -22.10 -0.43 53.01
N GLY A 17 -22.02 0.43 51.99
CA GLY A 17 -21.54 0.11 50.63
C GLY A 17 -20.03 0.28 50.33
N LYS A 18 -19.66 0.21 49.04
CA LYS A 18 -18.30 0.45 48.50
C LYS A 18 -18.31 1.54 47.41
N PRO A 19 -17.25 2.35 47.27
CA PRO A 19 -17.22 3.49 46.34
C PRO A 19 -17.13 3.05 44.88
N GLN A 20 -17.89 3.74 44.01
CA GLN A 20 -17.97 3.43 42.59
C GLN A 20 -17.03 4.35 41.78
N GLN A 21 -16.19 3.76 40.93
CA GLN A 21 -15.18 4.49 40.16
C GLN A 21 -15.83 5.38 39.07
N PRO A 22 -15.19 6.50 38.68
CA PRO A 22 -15.78 7.45 37.72
C PRO A 22 -16.08 6.79 36.38
N GLN A 23 -17.32 6.97 35.91
CA GLN A 23 -17.83 6.34 34.70
C GLN A 23 -17.05 6.83 33.47
N GLN A 24 -16.44 5.91 32.73
CA GLN A 24 -15.83 6.23 31.44
C GLN A 24 -16.93 6.48 30.42
N GLN A 25 -17.09 7.72 29.99
CA GLN A 25 -18.13 8.17 29.05
C GLN A 25 -17.97 7.51 27.67
N ARG A 26 -18.48 6.29 27.50
CA ARG A 26 -18.62 5.64 26.20
C ARG A 26 -19.69 6.40 25.41
N VAL A 27 -19.25 7.27 24.50
CA VAL A 27 -20.13 8.02 23.61
C VAL A 27 -20.95 7.03 22.75
N PRO A 28 -22.28 7.17 22.65
CA PRO A 28 -23.11 6.30 21.82
C PRO A 28 -22.70 6.32 20.34
N LEU A 29 -22.81 5.17 19.68
CA LEU A 29 -22.56 5.05 18.25
C LEU A 29 -23.83 5.44 17.48
N ALA A 30 -23.76 6.50 16.68
CA ALA A 30 -24.81 6.82 15.71
C ALA A 30 -24.82 5.75 14.60
N LYS A 31 -26.00 5.22 14.27
CA LYS A 31 -26.15 4.17 13.24
C LYS A 31 -25.97 4.72 11.82
N GLU A 32 -26.26 6.01 11.62
CA GLU A 32 -25.97 6.75 10.40
C GLU A 32 -24.82 7.74 10.63
N LYS A 33 -23.98 7.93 9.61
CA LYS A 33 -22.83 8.84 9.68
C LYS A 33 -23.28 10.24 9.30
N ASN A 34 -23.10 11.20 10.21
CA ASN A 34 -23.48 12.60 10.02
C ASN A 34 -22.87 13.18 8.73
N PRO A 35 -23.68 13.73 7.80
CA PRO A 35 -23.20 14.21 6.51
C PRO A 35 -22.15 15.33 6.65
N VAL A 36 -22.28 16.23 7.64
CA VAL A 36 -21.30 17.29 7.92
C VAL A 36 -19.91 16.69 8.18
N ALA A 37 -19.84 15.59 8.94
CA ALA A 37 -18.59 14.89 9.21
C ALA A 37 -17.99 14.26 7.94
N ILE A 38 -18.84 13.73 7.04
CA ILE A 38 -18.42 13.15 5.75
C ILE A 38 -17.86 14.23 4.82
N HIS A 39 -18.53 15.38 4.69
CA HIS A 39 -18.05 16.50 3.86
C HIS A 39 -16.71 17.05 4.38
N VAL A 40 -16.59 17.28 5.69
CA VAL A 40 -15.34 17.72 6.33
C VAL A 40 -14.22 16.70 6.12
N ALA A 41 -14.48 15.41 6.33
CA ALA A 41 -13.51 14.35 6.07
C ALA A 41 -13.08 14.31 4.59
N THR A 42 -14.03 14.45 3.65
CA THR A 42 -13.77 14.46 2.20
C THR A 42 -12.88 15.64 1.78
N ALA A 43 -13.14 16.84 2.28
CA ALA A 43 -12.32 18.01 1.99
C ALA A 43 -10.88 17.84 2.52
N ILE A 44 -10.72 17.27 3.72
CA ILE A 44 -9.43 17.11 4.42
C ILE A 44 -8.61 15.92 3.92
N ARG A 45 -9.22 14.80 3.51
CA ARG A 45 -8.57 13.50 3.21
C ARG A 45 -7.34 13.57 2.30
N HIS A 46 -7.35 14.51 1.36
CA HIS A 46 -6.29 14.73 0.36
C HIS A 46 -5.52 16.06 0.55
N ASN A 47 -5.55 16.67 1.74
CA ASN A 47 -4.78 17.88 2.05
C ASN A 47 -3.29 17.53 2.29
N LYS A 48 -2.40 18.18 1.53
CA LYS A 48 -0.93 18.01 1.57
C LYS A 48 -0.33 18.25 2.96
N LEU A 49 -0.95 19.09 3.79
CA LEU A 49 -0.49 19.46 5.13
C LEU A 49 -0.65 18.34 6.17
N LEU A 50 -1.54 17.37 5.95
CA LEU A 50 -1.66 16.17 6.80
C LEU A 50 -0.33 15.40 6.87
N LYS A 51 0.44 15.40 5.77
CA LYS A 51 1.63 14.55 5.56
C LYS A 51 1.38 13.09 5.98
N GLN A 52 0.21 12.58 5.61
CA GLN A 52 -0.22 11.21 5.91
C GLN A 52 0.73 10.18 5.27
N ARG A 53 0.83 9.01 5.89
CA ARG A 53 1.66 7.88 5.45
C ARG A 53 0.84 6.61 5.57
N SER A 54 1.12 5.60 4.77
CA SER A 54 0.45 4.31 4.92
C SER A 54 1.17 3.44 5.97
N GLY A 55 0.42 2.88 6.90
CA GLY A 55 0.87 1.89 7.89
C GLY A 55 0.00 0.63 7.80
N ILE A 56 0.38 -0.43 8.51
CA ILE A 56 -0.36 -1.70 8.54
C ILE A 56 -1.17 -1.76 9.84
N LEU A 57 -2.49 -1.90 9.73
CA LEU A 57 -3.36 -1.95 10.92
C LEU A 57 -3.36 -3.35 11.53
N THR A 58 -2.98 -3.48 12.80
CA THR A 58 -2.81 -4.77 13.51
C THR A 58 -4.06 -5.64 13.49
N SER A 59 -5.25 -5.04 13.59
CA SER A 59 -6.54 -5.76 13.59
C SER A 59 -6.88 -6.37 12.22
N THR A 60 -6.80 -5.58 11.15
CA THR A 60 -7.28 -5.98 9.81
C THR A 60 -6.16 -6.48 8.89
N LYS A 61 -4.89 -6.34 9.28
CA LYS A 61 -3.66 -6.60 8.49
C LYS A 61 -3.53 -5.81 7.17
N ASN A 62 -4.53 -5.01 6.81
CA ASN A 62 -4.54 -4.12 5.65
C ASN A 62 -3.70 -2.85 5.85
N LYS A 63 -3.27 -2.26 4.73
CA LYS A 63 -2.64 -0.93 4.71
C LYS A 63 -3.71 0.15 4.87
N ALA A 64 -3.45 1.13 5.73
CA ALA A 64 -4.32 2.29 5.95
C ALA A 64 -3.49 3.57 6.13
N ASP A 65 -4.04 4.71 5.71
CA ASP A 65 -3.35 6.01 5.84
C ASP A 65 -3.51 6.57 7.25
N PHE A 66 -2.38 6.96 7.85
CA PHE A 66 -2.31 7.55 9.18
C PHE A 66 -1.62 8.91 9.19
N PHE A 67 -2.02 9.77 10.13
CA PHE A 67 -1.50 11.11 10.35
C PHE A 67 -1.39 11.40 11.86
N ARG A 68 -0.94 12.62 12.22
CA ARG A 68 -0.88 13.11 13.61
C ARG A 68 -1.85 14.26 13.84
N PHE A 69 -2.41 14.38 15.03
CA PHE A 69 -3.39 15.42 15.35
C PHE A 69 -2.91 16.85 15.02
N LYS A 70 -1.67 17.22 15.36
CA LYS A 70 -1.10 18.55 15.00
C LYS A 70 -0.90 18.81 13.51
N ARG A 71 -1.14 17.83 12.64
CA ARG A 71 -1.22 17.98 11.18
C ARG A 71 -2.66 18.20 10.70
N PHE A 72 -3.64 17.64 11.40
CA PHE A 72 -5.07 17.87 11.16
C PHE A 72 -5.46 19.32 11.48
N VAL A 73 -5.05 19.84 12.65
CA VAL A 73 -5.29 21.25 13.05
C VAL A 73 -4.80 22.23 11.97
N ARG A 74 -3.55 22.05 11.51
CA ARG A 74 -2.95 22.85 10.43
C ARG A 74 -3.62 22.65 9.07
N ALA A 75 -4.28 21.52 8.83
CA ALA A 75 -5.01 21.26 7.59
C ALA A 75 -6.37 21.98 7.57
N ILE A 76 -7.09 22.07 8.71
CA ILE A 76 -8.33 22.87 8.82
C ILE A 76 -8.02 24.36 8.70
N GLN A 77 -6.98 24.85 9.38
CA GLN A 77 -6.59 26.27 9.34
C GLN A 77 -6.06 26.75 7.97
N SER A 78 -5.95 25.86 6.96
CA SER A 78 -5.36 26.18 5.66
C SER A 78 -6.37 26.69 4.63
N ASP A 79 -5.92 27.61 3.77
CA ASP A 79 -6.75 28.15 2.69
C ASP A 79 -7.24 27.08 1.71
N ASP A 80 -6.49 25.98 1.54
CA ASP A 80 -6.91 24.82 0.76
C ASP A 80 -8.18 24.18 1.31
N PHE A 81 -8.35 24.16 2.64
CA PHE A 81 -9.59 23.71 3.26
C PHE A 81 -10.71 24.73 3.10
N LYS A 82 -10.43 26.03 3.32
CA LYS A 82 -11.42 27.11 3.14
C LYS A 82 -11.94 27.19 1.69
N LYS A 83 -11.05 27.04 0.70
CA LYS A 83 -11.39 26.96 -0.75
C LYS A 83 -12.20 25.71 -1.12
N LYS A 84 -11.94 24.56 -0.47
CA LYS A 84 -12.76 23.35 -0.66
C LYS A 84 -14.12 23.45 0.00
N LEU A 85 -14.18 24.02 1.20
CA LEU A 85 -15.42 24.29 1.94
C LEU A 85 -16.36 25.19 1.15
N ALA A 86 -15.84 26.29 0.59
CA ALA A 86 -16.59 27.18 -0.30
C ALA A 86 -17.06 26.53 -1.62
N LYS A 87 -16.49 25.38 -1.99
CA LYS A 87 -16.89 24.56 -3.16
C LYS A 87 -17.75 23.34 -2.78
N ALA A 88 -18.07 23.13 -1.51
CA ALA A 88 -18.79 21.96 -0.98
C ALA A 88 -20.25 22.28 -0.57
N ASP A 89 -20.81 23.32 -1.18
CA ASP A 89 -22.18 23.83 -1.02
C ASP A 89 -22.61 24.40 0.35
N LYS A 90 -23.70 25.18 0.30
CA LYS A 90 -24.21 26.09 1.35
C LYS A 90 -24.56 25.45 2.70
N ASN A 91 -24.60 24.12 2.78
CA ASN A 91 -25.19 23.40 3.92
C ASN A 91 -24.18 23.02 5.03
N LEU A 92 -22.90 23.38 4.89
CA LEU A 92 -21.94 23.22 5.98
C LEU A 92 -21.93 24.46 6.90
N PRO A 93 -22.00 24.29 8.23
CA PRO A 93 -21.87 25.41 9.16
C PRO A 93 -20.49 26.06 9.02
N PRO A 94 -20.38 27.39 9.15
CA PRO A 94 -19.10 28.10 9.07
C PRO A 94 -18.19 27.62 10.21
N ILE A 95 -17.12 26.90 9.85
CA ILE A 95 -16.19 26.31 10.81
C ILE A 95 -15.37 27.43 11.48
N PRO A 96 -15.48 27.62 12.81
CA PRO A 96 -14.67 28.61 13.50
C PRO A 96 -13.19 28.19 13.51
N ASP A 97 -12.28 29.13 13.22
CA ASP A 97 -10.83 28.89 13.31
C ASP A 97 -10.31 28.68 14.77
N LYS A 98 -11.22 28.72 15.77
CA LYS A 98 -10.93 28.47 17.20
C LYS A 98 -10.53 27.01 17.44
N ILE A 99 -9.54 26.80 18.31
CA ILE A 99 -8.97 25.47 18.59
C ILE A 99 -10.04 24.52 19.17
N GLU A 100 -10.93 25.01 20.01
CA GLU A 100 -12.02 24.25 20.63
C GLU A 100 -13.01 23.72 19.58
N ALA A 101 -13.29 24.51 18.54
CA ALA A 101 -14.15 24.07 17.44
C ALA A 101 -13.47 23.01 16.57
N ILE A 102 -12.16 23.16 16.33
CA ILE A 102 -11.34 22.13 15.66
C ILE A 102 -11.34 20.81 16.48
N ASN A 103 -11.24 20.91 17.81
CA ASN A 103 -11.33 19.75 18.71
C ASN A 103 -12.72 19.08 18.64
N GLN A 104 -13.81 19.85 18.67
CA GLN A 104 -15.19 19.35 18.53
C GLN A 104 -15.42 18.66 17.18
N ILE A 105 -14.96 19.26 16.08
CA ILE A 105 -15.02 18.67 14.73
C ILE A 105 -14.23 17.34 14.68
N PHE A 106 -13.06 17.30 15.31
CA PHE A 106 -12.25 16.08 15.35
C PHE A 106 -12.91 14.96 16.17
N ILE A 107 -13.53 15.30 17.32
CA ILE A 107 -14.35 14.38 18.11
C ILE A 107 -15.53 13.86 17.29
N MET A 108 -16.22 14.73 16.53
CA MET A 108 -17.30 14.34 15.62
C MET A 108 -16.83 13.34 14.55
N LEU A 109 -15.64 13.52 13.95
CA LEU A 109 -15.12 12.56 12.97
C LEU A 109 -14.74 11.19 13.60
N ILE A 110 -14.37 11.16 14.88
CA ILE A 110 -14.14 9.91 15.64
C ILE A 110 -15.48 9.22 15.96
N GLN A 111 -16.47 9.96 16.44
CA GLN A 111 -17.83 9.46 16.74
C GLN A 111 -18.48 8.79 15.51
N ASN A 112 -18.30 9.39 14.33
CA ASN A 112 -18.80 8.87 13.05
C ASN A 112 -17.94 7.75 12.43
N GLN A 113 -16.91 7.25 13.14
CA GLN A 113 -15.98 6.22 12.68
C GLN A 113 -15.36 6.54 11.31
N LEU A 114 -15.04 7.82 11.07
CA LEU A 114 -14.30 8.27 9.88
C LEU A 114 -12.78 8.25 10.15
N ILE A 115 -12.43 8.44 11.43
CA ILE A 115 -11.08 8.41 11.97
C ILE A 115 -11.03 7.42 13.15
N ILE A 116 -9.99 6.58 13.21
CA ILE A 116 -9.72 5.67 14.34
C ILE A 116 -8.43 6.11 15.06
N PRO A 117 -8.44 6.30 16.40
CA PRO A 117 -7.23 6.50 17.19
C PRO A 117 -6.31 5.26 17.16
N VAL A 118 -5.02 5.46 16.91
CA VAL A 118 -4.03 4.36 16.85
C VAL A 118 -2.75 4.69 17.59
N GLU A 119 -2.09 3.65 18.10
CA GLU A 119 -0.74 3.72 18.64
C GLU A 119 0.25 3.02 17.70
N LYS A 120 1.43 3.63 17.51
CA LYS A 120 2.47 3.09 16.62
C LYS A 120 3.33 2.09 17.39
N LEU A 121 3.25 0.82 17.01
CA LEU A 121 4.01 -0.26 17.67
C LEU A 121 5.51 -0.17 17.38
N LYS A 122 6.31 -0.71 18.30
CA LYS A 122 7.74 -0.93 18.08
C LYS A 122 7.92 -2.19 17.24
N THR A 123 9.06 -2.28 16.55
CA THR A 123 9.36 -3.39 15.62
C THR A 123 9.41 -4.76 16.30
N LYS A 124 9.61 -4.82 17.62
CA LYS A 124 9.55 -6.07 18.41
C LYS A 124 8.09 -6.53 18.55
N ASP A 125 7.25 -5.68 19.14
CA ASP A 125 5.86 -5.97 19.49
C ASP A 125 5.02 -6.37 18.28
N ALA A 126 5.20 -5.69 17.14
CA ALA A 126 4.49 -6.01 15.92
C ALA A 126 5.04 -7.25 15.17
N LYS A 127 6.30 -7.65 15.39
CA LYS A 127 6.79 -8.97 14.98
C LYS A 127 6.14 -10.08 15.81
N ALA A 128 5.97 -9.88 17.12
CA ALA A 128 5.26 -10.83 17.99
C ALA A 128 3.78 -11.00 17.57
N LYS A 129 3.14 -9.94 17.03
CA LYS A 129 1.80 -10.01 16.42
C LYS A 129 1.79 -10.51 14.96
N GLY A 130 2.90 -11.10 14.49
CA GLY A 130 3.01 -11.76 13.17
C GLY A 130 3.01 -10.82 11.96
N ILE A 131 3.24 -9.52 12.14
CA ILE A 131 3.18 -8.52 11.07
C ILE A 131 4.54 -8.42 10.37
N LYS A 132 4.55 -8.54 9.04
CA LYS A 132 5.73 -8.26 8.20
C LYS A 132 5.89 -6.75 8.04
N ILE A 133 6.72 -6.14 8.89
CA ILE A 133 6.98 -4.69 8.92
C ILE A 133 8.12 -4.35 7.95
N ASP A 134 7.92 -3.34 7.10
CA ASP A 134 8.98 -2.68 6.34
C ASP A 134 9.41 -1.36 7.00
N LYS A 135 10.62 -0.87 6.69
CA LYS A 135 11.19 0.37 7.20
C LYS A 135 10.32 1.61 6.89
N GLN A 136 9.49 1.59 5.84
CA GLN A 136 8.57 2.68 5.52
C GLN A 136 7.16 2.53 6.14
N THR A 137 6.64 1.31 6.28
CA THR A 137 5.25 1.05 6.71
C THR A 137 5.20 0.47 8.13
N PRO A 138 5.03 1.30 9.19
CA PRO A 138 4.95 0.81 10.56
C PRO A 138 3.63 0.06 10.81
N ALA A 139 3.64 -0.80 11.83
CA ALA A 139 2.41 -1.37 12.38
C ALA A 139 1.69 -0.37 13.31
N LEU A 140 0.36 -0.40 13.28
CA LEU A 140 -0.54 0.51 13.99
C LEU A 140 -1.59 -0.31 14.73
N GLU A 141 -1.72 -0.13 16.04
CA GLU A 141 -2.75 -0.80 16.84
C GLU A 141 -3.89 0.17 17.16
N PRO A 142 -5.16 -0.20 16.92
CA PRO A 142 -6.31 0.59 17.39
C PRO A 142 -6.26 0.75 18.91
N SER A 143 -6.23 1.99 19.38
CA SER A 143 -6.28 2.29 20.82
C SER A 143 -7.70 2.62 21.23
N SER A 144 -8.18 2.04 22.34
CA SER A 144 -9.50 2.38 22.87
C SER A 144 -9.56 3.81 23.46
N LYS A 145 -8.42 4.49 23.61
CA LYS A 145 -8.30 5.81 24.26
C LYS A 145 -8.07 6.90 23.22
N ALA A 146 -9.12 7.65 22.89
CA ALA A 146 -9.03 8.80 21.97
C ALA A 146 -8.44 10.04 22.68
N VAL A 147 -7.12 10.11 22.83
CA VAL A 147 -6.45 11.24 23.51
C VAL A 147 -6.00 12.30 22.50
N LEU A 148 -6.58 13.52 22.57
CA LEU A 148 -6.30 14.65 21.65
C LEU A 148 -4.92 15.32 21.90
N GLN A 149 -3.85 14.53 22.01
CA GLN A 149 -2.47 15.04 22.13
C GLN A 149 -1.91 15.43 20.76
N PRO A 150 -1.09 16.49 20.64
CA PRO A 150 -0.54 16.97 19.36
C PRO A 150 0.17 15.90 18.51
N ASP A 151 0.84 14.93 19.15
CA ASP A 151 1.56 13.83 18.49
C ASP A 151 0.84 12.48 18.51
N ALA A 152 -0.40 12.41 19.02
CA ALA A 152 -1.23 11.21 18.88
C ALA A 152 -1.49 10.88 17.41
N TYR A 153 -1.52 9.58 17.10
CA TYR A 153 -1.68 9.06 15.74
C TYR A 153 -3.11 8.60 15.47
N TYR A 154 -3.54 8.77 14.23
CA TYR A 154 -4.91 8.52 13.81
C TYR A 154 -4.93 7.96 12.39
N VAL A 155 -5.77 6.96 12.15
CA VAL A 155 -5.97 6.29 10.86
C VAL A 155 -7.28 6.73 10.23
N TRP A 156 -7.27 6.95 8.91
CA TRP A 156 -8.49 7.08 8.12
C TRP A 156 -9.20 5.73 8.00
N ALA A 157 -10.42 5.65 8.52
CA ALA A 157 -11.39 4.59 8.23
C ALA A 157 -12.38 5.01 7.12
N PHE A 158 -12.11 6.15 6.47
CA PHE A 158 -12.91 6.73 5.40
C PHE A 158 -12.10 6.88 4.11
N THR A 159 -12.67 6.37 3.02
CA THR A 159 -12.25 6.62 1.65
C THR A 159 -13.38 7.36 0.96
N PRO A 160 -13.17 8.60 0.47
CA PRO A 160 -14.20 9.33 -0.26
C PRO A 160 -14.52 8.61 -1.59
N PRO A 161 -15.77 8.69 -2.08
CA PRO A 161 -16.13 8.09 -3.35
C PRO A 161 -15.31 8.72 -4.48
N ASN A 162 -14.81 7.89 -5.40
CA ASN A 162 -14.10 8.37 -6.58
C ASN A 162 -15.13 8.95 -7.57
N PRO A 163 -15.11 10.27 -7.88
CA PRO A 163 -16.11 10.88 -8.76
C PRO A 163 -16.07 10.29 -10.18
N TYR A 164 -14.92 9.81 -10.63
CA TYR A 164 -14.76 9.16 -11.94
C TYR A 164 -15.34 7.74 -11.98
N MET A 165 -15.75 7.14 -10.85
CA MET A 165 -16.34 5.81 -10.83
C MET A 165 -17.65 5.76 -11.63
N LEU A 166 -18.49 6.79 -11.51
CA LEU A 166 -19.70 6.96 -12.31
C LEU A 166 -19.37 7.14 -13.80
N LEU A 167 -18.31 7.89 -14.12
CA LEU A 167 -17.84 8.07 -15.50
C LEU A 167 -17.36 6.73 -16.10
N TYR A 168 -16.65 5.91 -15.34
CA TYR A 168 -16.24 4.56 -15.79
C TYR A 168 -17.44 3.62 -15.99
N SER A 169 -18.47 3.70 -15.15
CA SER A 169 -19.71 2.93 -15.35
C SER A 169 -20.45 3.34 -16.62
N ILE A 170 -20.57 4.64 -16.90
CA ILE A 170 -21.18 5.14 -18.14
C ILE A 170 -20.32 4.76 -19.36
N LEU A 171 -19.01 4.95 -19.30
CA LEU A 171 -18.11 4.57 -20.40
C LEU A 171 -18.19 3.05 -20.68
N GLY A 172 -18.30 2.23 -19.64
CA GLY A 172 -18.53 0.79 -19.75
C GLY A 172 -19.84 0.45 -20.47
N ILE A 173 -20.97 1.09 -20.11
CA ILE A 173 -22.24 0.83 -20.80
C ILE A 173 -22.18 1.30 -22.26
N CYS A 174 -21.54 2.44 -22.55
CA CYS A 174 -21.34 2.93 -23.91
C CYS A 174 -20.51 1.96 -24.76
N VAL A 175 -19.46 1.33 -24.21
CA VAL A 175 -18.66 0.32 -24.92
C VAL A 175 -19.49 -0.94 -25.20
N VAL A 176 -20.28 -1.42 -24.24
CA VAL A 176 -21.17 -2.59 -24.44
C VAL A 176 -22.21 -2.31 -25.52
N PHE A 177 -22.88 -1.15 -25.47
CA PHE A 177 -23.81 -0.73 -26.52
C PHE A 177 -23.13 -0.60 -27.89
N ALA A 178 -21.92 -0.03 -27.95
CA ALA A 178 -21.18 0.12 -29.20
C ALA A 178 -20.90 -1.24 -29.87
N VAL A 179 -20.54 -2.26 -29.09
CA VAL A 179 -20.33 -3.64 -29.59
C VAL A 179 -21.65 -4.28 -30.05
N ILE A 180 -22.73 -4.15 -29.26
CA ILE A 180 -24.04 -4.73 -29.62
C ILE A 180 -24.61 -4.08 -30.89
N LEU A 181 -24.43 -2.76 -31.06
CA LEU A 181 -24.88 -2.01 -32.24
C LEU A 181 -23.92 -2.13 -33.44
N PHE A 182 -22.87 -2.95 -33.40
CA PHE A 182 -21.95 -3.16 -34.53
C PHE A 182 -22.64 -3.41 -35.90
N PRO A 183 -23.77 -4.15 -36.01
CA PRO A 183 -24.50 -4.29 -37.28
C PRO A 183 -25.04 -2.98 -37.87
N LEU A 184 -25.31 -1.97 -37.03
CA LEU A 184 -25.81 -0.64 -37.43
C LEU A 184 -24.67 0.34 -37.77
N TRP A 185 -23.40 0.00 -37.49
CA TRP A 185 -22.28 0.94 -37.71
C TRP A 185 -22.14 1.32 -39.19
N PRO A 186 -21.72 2.56 -39.52
CA PRO A 186 -21.45 2.96 -40.89
C PRO A 186 -20.30 2.12 -41.50
N PHE A 187 -20.38 1.87 -42.81
CA PHE A 187 -19.46 0.96 -43.51
C PHE A 187 -17.97 1.32 -43.34
N TRP A 188 -17.64 2.60 -43.21
CA TRP A 188 -16.27 3.06 -42.95
C TRP A 188 -15.73 2.59 -41.59
N MET A 189 -16.54 2.62 -40.52
CA MET A 189 -16.11 2.12 -39.21
C MET A 189 -15.93 0.59 -39.21
N ARG A 190 -16.79 -0.16 -39.92
CA ARG A 190 -16.62 -1.62 -40.09
C ARG A 190 -15.31 -1.95 -40.82
N LYS A 191 -14.98 -1.21 -41.88
CA LYS A 191 -13.66 -1.31 -42.54
C LYS A 191 -12.52 -0.96 -41.60
N GLY A 192 -12.65 0.09 -40.78
CA GLY A 192 -11.66 0.45 -39.77
C GLY A 192 -11.36 -0.68 -38.78
N VAL A 193 -12.39 -1.34 -38.25
CA VAL A 193 -12.25 -2.52 -37.38
C VAL A 193 -11.60 -3.69 -38.12
N TRP A 194 -11.95 -3.93 -39.39
CA TRP A 194 -11.32 -4.97 -40.20
C TRP A 194 -9.82 -4.72 -40.43
N TYR A 195 -9.43 -3.51 -40.83
CA TYR A 195 -8.02 -3.13 -40.99
C TYR A 195 -7.25 -3.22 -39.67
N LEU A 196 -7.84 -2.77 -38.55
CA LEU A 196 -7.20 -2.84 -37.23
C LEU A 196 -7.01 -4.29 -36.78
N SER A 197 -8.02 -5.14 -36.94
CA SER A 197 -7.95 -6.57 -36.62
C SER A 197 -6.92 -7.30 -37.47
N THR A 198 -6.93 -7.08 -38.79
CA THR A 198 -5.95 -7.68 -39.72
C THR A 198 -4.54 -7.16 -39.44
N SER A 199 -4.36 -5.86 -39.14
CA SER A 199 -3.05 -5.29 -38.79
C SER A 199 -2.50 -5.87 -37.48
N LEU A 200 -3.35 -6.09 -36.47
CA LEU A 200 -2.93 -6.72 -35.21
C LEU A 200 -2.60 -8.20 -35.42
N LEU A 201 -3.38 -8.91 -36.25
CA LEU A 201 -3.11 -10.31 -36.59
C LEU A 201 -1.80 -10.46 -37.39
N VAL A 202 -1.49 -9.53 -38.31
CA VAL A 202 -0.21 -9.47 -39.03
C VAL A 202 0.95 -9.15 -38.08
N PHE A 203 0.77 -8.23 -37.13
CA PHE A 203 1.79 -7.92 -36.11
C PHE A 203 2.10 -9.12 -35.20
N VAL A 204 1.07 -9.86 -34.77
CA VAL A 204 1.23 -11.13 -34.03
C VAL A 204 1.87 -12.20 -34.92
N GLY A 205 1.48 -12.30 -36.19
CA GLY A 205 2.08 -13.21 -37.17
C GLY A 205 3.57 -12.96 -37.39
N LEU A 206 3.99 -11.68 -37.46
CA LEU A 206 5.39 -11.29 -37.55
C LEU A 206 6.19 -11.77 -36.33
N PHE A 207 5.63 -11.68 -35.12
CA PHE A 207 6.27 -12.21 -33.91
C PHE A 207 6.50 -13.72 -34.01
N PHE A 208 5.49 -14.50 -34.45
CA PHE A 208 5.65 -15.93 -34.71
C PHE A 208 6.71 -16.23 -35.79
N VAL A 209 6.75 -15.46 -36.88
CA VAL A 209 7.78 -15.60 -37.92
C VAL A 209 9.19 -15.36 -37.34
N THR A 210 9.40 -14.32 -36.52
CA THR A 210 10.71 -14.10 -35.87
C THR A 210 11.10 -15.24 -34.93
N ALA A 211 10.14 -15.83 -34.21
CA ALA A 211 10.38 -16.99 -33.35
C ALA A 211 10.72 -18.26 -34.15
N ILE A 212 10.08 -18.49 -35.29
CA ILE A 212 10.39 -19.62 -36.20
C ILE A 212 11.78 -19.45 -36.83
N ILE A 213 12.12 -18.24 -37.30
CA ILE A 213 13.46 -17.94 -37.84
C ILE A 213 14.54 -18.18 -36.76
N ARG A 214 14.31 -17.71 -35.52
CA ARG A 214 15.19 -17.97 -34.38
C ARG A 214 15.36 -19.48 -34.11
N LEU A 215 14.29 -20.27 -34.18
CA LEU A 215 14.34 -21.72 -34.01
C LEU A 215 15.14 -22.41 -35.12
N ILE A 216 14.92 -22.04 -36.39
CA ILE A 216 15.65 -22.61 -37.53
C ILE A 216 17.16 -22.31 -37.41
N ILE A 217 17.52 -21.07 -37.10
CA ILE A 217 18.92 -20.66 -36.88
C ILE A 217 19.55 -21.39 -35.68
N TYR A 218 18.80 -21.60 -34.61
CA TYR A 218 19.25 -22.37 -33.45
C TYR A 218 19.51 -23.84 -33.83
N LEU A 219 18.60 -24.49 -34.57
CA LEU A 219 18.77 -25.87 -35.02
C LEU A 219 19.95 -26.04 -35.99
N ILE A 220 20.15 -25.11 -36.93
CA ILE A 220 21.30 -25.13 -37.84
C ILE A 220 22.60 -24.96 -37.06
N THR A 221 22.69 -23.96 -36.17
CA THR A 221 23.93 -23.73 -35.39
C THR A 221 24.18 -24.83 -34.35
N LEU A 222 23.15 -25.49 -33.82
CA LEU A 222 23.31 -26.69 -32.99
C LEU A 222 23.91 -27.87 -33.76
N ALA A 223 23.65 -27.98 -35.07
CA ALA A 223 24.17 -29.04 -35.92
C ALA A 223 25.57 -28.76 -36.49
N THR A 224 25.92 -27.48 -36.73
CA THR A 224 27.19 -27.11 -37.40
C THR A 224 28.22 -26.41 -36.50
N MET A 225 27.84 -25.86 -35.35
CA MET A 225 28.71 -25.04 -34.49
C MET A 225 28.75 -25.52 -33.04
N LYS A 226 29.89 -25.34 -32.38
CA LYS A 226 30.08 -25.68 -30.95
C LYS A 226 29.46 -24.64 -30.00
N ASN A 227 29.25 -23.41 -30.47
CA ASN A 227 28.54 -22.34 -29.76
C ASN A 227 27.23 -22.06 -30.50
N GLN A 228 26.12 -21.92 -29.77
CA GLN A 228 24.79 -21.70 -30.33
C GLN A 228 24.61 -20.21 -30.67
N LEU A 229 23.94 -19.89 -31.79
CA LEU A 229 23.56 -18.50 -32.10
C LEU A 229 22.12 -18.22 -31.65
N TRP A 230 21.92 -17.08 -31.00
CA TRP A 230 20.62 -16.58 -30.60
C TRP A 230 20.29 -15.31 -31.39
N LEU A 231 19.31 -15.42 -32.29
CA LEU A 231 18.68 -14.26 -32.93
C LEU A 231 17.73 -13.59 -31.92
N PHE A 232 17.80 -12.26 -31.79
CA PHE A 232 17.03 -11.43 -30.86
C PHE A 232 17.00 -11.99 -29.42
N PRO A 233 18.14 -12.05 -28.69
CA PRO A 233 18.19 -12.57 -27.32
C PRO A 233 17.06 -12.01 -26.43
N ASN A 234 16.88 -10.68 -26.47
CA ASN A 234 15.96 -9.90 -25.62
C ASN A 234 14.47 -10.02 -25.99
N LEU A 235 14.10 -10.79 -27.02
CA LEU A 235 12.70 -10.92 -27.50
C LEU A 235 11.72 -11.49 -26.46
N PHE A 236 12.24 -12.18 -25.44
CA PHE A 236 11.48 -12.77 -24.34
C PHE A 236 12.03 -12.37 -22.95
N GLU A 237 12.88 -11.33 -22.87
CA GLU A 237 13.27 -10.72 -21.59
C GLU A 237 12.32 -9.55 -21.24
N ASP A 238 12.32 -9.09 -19.99
CA ASP A 238 11.44 -8.01 -19.47
C ASP A 238 11.86 -6.63 -20.01
N CYS A 239 11.83 -6.46 -21.33
CA CYS A 239 12.29 -5.28 -22.07
C CYS A 239 11.14 -4.58 -22.81
N GLY A 240 11.33 -3.31 -23.16
CA GLY A 240 10.40 -2.59 -24.03
C GLY A 240 10.49 -3.09 -25.48
N VAL A 241 9.39 -3.02 -26.23
CA VAL A 241 9.26 -3.61 -27.59
C VAL A 241 10.41 -3.26 -28.54
N LEU A 242 11.01 -2.07 -28.44
CA LEU A 242 12.17 -1.68 -29.26
C LEU A 242 13.49 -2.32 -28.77
N GLU A 243 13.72 -2.34 -27.46
CA GLU A 243 14.89 -2.98 -26.83
C GLU A 243 14.89 -4.51 -27.03
N SER A 244 13.71 -5.13 -27.15
CA SER A 244 13.56 -6.55 -27.45
C SER A 244 14.16 -6.98 -28.80
N PHE A 245 14.34 -6.04 -29.75
CA PHE A 245 14.95 -6.31 -31.06
C PHE A 245 16.43 -5.93 -31.16
N GLN A 246 17.06 -5.44 -30.06
CA GLN A 246 18.47 -5.05 -30.06
C GLN A 246 19.23 -5.74 -28.89
N PRO A 247 20.37 -6.43 -29.14
CA PRO A 247 21.02 -6.65 -30.44
C PRO A 247 20.27 -7.67 -31.32
N PHE A 248 20.51 -7.60 -32.65
CA PHE A 248 19.91 -8.53 -33.61
C PHE A 248 20.34 -9.98 -33.41
N TYR A 249 21.59 -10.21 -32.99
CA TYR A 249 22.11 -11.54 -32.68
C TYR A 249 23.09 -11.50 -31.50
N ALA A 250 23.22 -12.64 -30.82
CA ALA A 250 24.25 -12.92 -29.83
C ALA A 250 24.75 -14.37 -29.99
N TRP A 251 25.98 -14.62 -29.59
CA TRP A 251 26.54 -15.98 -29.48
C TRP A 251 26.48 -16.45 -28.03
N GLU A 252 26.02 -17.68 -27.79
CA GLU A 252 26.04 -18.29 -26.46
C GLU A 252 27.48 -18.69 -26.12
N ASP A 253 28.20 -17.76 -25.49
CA ASP A 253 29.53 -18.01 -24.94
C ASP A 253 29.45 -19.14 -23.91
N SER A 254 29.98 -20.31 -24.26
CA SER A 254 30.11 -21.46 -23.37
C SER A 254 30.86 -21.12 -22.07
N SER A 255 31.80 -20.17 -22.12
CA SER A 255 32.49 -19.62 -20.93
C SER A 255 31.61 -18.69 -20.07
N SER A 256 30.60 -18.04 -20.65
CA SER A 256 29.66 -17.16 -19.93
C SER A 256 28.62 -17.96 -19.16
N ASN A 257 28.12 -19.06 -19.74
CA ASN A 257 27.22 -19.98 -19.08
C ASN A 257 27.92 -20.66 -17.90
N GLU A 258 29.20 -21.01 -18.06
CA GLU A 258 30.11 -21.44 -16.98
C GLU A 258 30.23 -20.38 -15.88
N LYS A 259 30.41 -19.10 -16.21
CA LYS A 259 30.49 -17.99 -15.23
C LYS A 259 29.15 -17.70 -14.54
N LYS A 260 28.01 -17.81 -15.24
CA LYS A 260 26.65 -17.73 -14.65
C LYS A 260 26.42 -18.91 -13.69
N LYS A 261 26.68 -20.16 -14.12
CA LYS A 261 26.60 -21.37 -13.27
C LYS A 261 27.56 -21.33 -12.09
N LYS A 262 28.80 -20.86 -12.25
CA LYS A 262 29.78 -20.67 -11.16
C LYS A 262 29.39 -19.56 -10.19
N LYS A 263 28.70 -18.49 -10.62
CA LYS A 263 28.08 -17.51 -9.71
C LYS A 263 26.94 -18.15 -8.90
N VAL A 264 26.04 -18.90 -9.56
CA VAL A 264 24.95 -19.61 -8.87
C VAL A 264 25.48 -20.67 -7.90
N SER A 265 26.52 -21.43 -8.26
CA SER A 265 27.12 -22.45 -7.39
C SER A 265 27.92 -21.85 -6.24
N LYS A 266 28.72 -20.77 -6.44
CA LYS A 266 29.35 -20.06 -5.30
C LYS A 266 28.31 -19.50 -4.32
N ASN A 267 27.18 -18.99 -4.81
CA ASN A 267 26.08 -18.53 -3.95
C ASN A 267 25.36 -19.67 -3.21
N LYS A 268 25.56 -20.93 -3.64
CA LYS A 268 25.07 -22.15 -2.96
C LYS A 268 26.10 -22.68 -1.96
N VAL A 269 27.37 -22.81 -2.35
CA VAL A 269 28.48 -23.27 -1.49
C VAL A 269 28.74 -22.31 -0.32
N ALA A 270 28.71 -21.00 -0.56
CA ALA A 270 28.86 -19.99 0.50
C ALA A 270 27.71 -20.00 1.53
N LYS A 271 26.60 -20.71 1.23
CA LYS A 271 25.52 -20.98 2.20
C LYS A 271 25.70 -22.32 2.93
N SER A 272 26.37 -23.30 2.32
CA SER A 272 26.62 -24.62 2.92
C SER A 272 27.83 -24.71 3.84
N GLN A 273 28.70 -23.70 3.91
CA GLN A 273 29.87 -23.69 4.81
C GLN A 273 29.66 -22.93 6.14
N ILE A 274 28.43 -22.53 6.48
CA ILE A 274 28.09 -21.84 7.74
C ILE A 274 27.34 -22.77 8.72
N GLU A 275 26.81 -23.89 8.24
CA GLU A 275 25.93 -24.80 9.00
C GLU A 275 26.61 -26.16 9.25
N SER A 276 27.87 -26.16 9.73
CA SER A 276 28.66 -27.40 9.94
C SER A 276 29.64 -27.34 11.12
N SER A 277 29.17 -26.80 12.25
CA SER A 277 29.80 -27.00 13.58
C SER A 277 28.74 -26.92 14.68
N ASP A 278 27.87 -27.93 14.75
CA ASP A 278 27.67 -28.74 15.97
C ASP A 278 26.36 -29.55 15.88
N SER A 279 26.44 -30.83 16.25
CA SER A 279 25.30 -31.74 16.28
C SER A 279 25.45 -32.81 17.36
N ILE A 280 24.72 -32.64 18.47
CA ILE A 280 24.34 -33.64 19.49
C ILE A 280 23.27 -32.93 20.36
N SER A 281 22.06 -33.45 20.60
CA SER A 281 21.43 -34.67 20.08
C SER A 281 19.90 -34.60 20.07
N THR A 282 19.29 -35.55 19.35
CA THR A 282 17.91 -36.08 19.49
C THR A 282 16.69 -35.18 19.18
N ASN A 283 16.07 -35.53 18.05
CA ASN A 283 14.65 -35.88 17.87
C ASN A 283 13.62 -34.84 17.34
N THR A 284 13.47 -34.88 16.01
CA THR A 284 12.23 -35.30 15.31
C THR A 284 11.14 -34.25 15.04
N ASN A 285 11.04 -33.90 13.74
CA ASN A 285 9.86 -33.45 12.96
C ASN A 285 9.22 -32.08 13.29
N GLU A 286 8.87 -31.22 12.31
CA GLU A 286 9.20 -31.19 10.87
C GLU A 286 8.89 -29.79 10.26
N SER A 287 9.15 -29.63 8.95
CA SER A 287 8.54 -28.61 8.06
C SER A 287 8.93 -27.11 8.19
N THR A 288 10.06 -26.77 7.56
CA THR A 288 10.19 -25.72 6.52
C THR A 288 9.78 -24.26 6.79
N PRO A 289 10.72 -23.32 6.57
CA PRO A 289 10.37 -22.05 5.90
C PRO A 289 11.34 -21.62 4.77
N ALA A 290 10.84 -20.79 3.85
CA ALA A 290 11.62 -20.20 2.75
C ALA A 290 12.46 -18.98 3.16
N ILE A 291 13.53 -18.71 2.41
CA ILE A 291 14.55 -17.68 2.68
C ILE A 291 14.25 -16.35 1.96
N SER A 292 14.66 -15.22 2.56
CA SER A 292 14.68 -13.90 1.91
C SER A 292 16.09 -13.27 1.91
N THR A 293 16.46 -12.61 0.81
CA THR A 293 17.34 -11.42 0.63
C THR A 293 18.11 -10.85 1.85
N LYS A 294 19.34 -10.28 1.77
CA LYS A 294 19.78 -9.18 0.85
C LYS A 294 21.25 -8.72 1.15
N SER A 295 21.91 -8.04 0.20
CA SER A 295 22.96 -6.95 0.36
C SER A 295 24.29 -7.20 1.12
N THR A 296 25.42 -6.43 1.00
CA THR A 296 26.03 -5.50 -0.01
C THR A 296 27.43 -5.02 0.51
N SER A 297 28.32 -4.53 -0.38
CA SER A 297 29.51 -3.64 -0.13
C SER A 297 30.84 -4.24 0.42
N SER A 298 32.03 -3.61 0.30
CA SER A 298 32.65 -2.75 -0.77
C SER A 298 34.09 -2.27 -0.40
N LYS A 299 35.07 -2.36 -1.33
CA LYS A 299 36.42 -1.68 -1.33
C LYS A 299 37.01 -1.71 -2.76
N ILE A 300 38.09 -1.00 -3.15
CA ILE A 300 38.51 0.43 -3.11
C ILE A 300 39.84 0.55 -3.90
N ALA A 301 39.98 1.58 -4.76
CA ALA A 301 41.20 2.23 -5.30
C ALA A 301 40.71 3.39 -6.21
N GLU A 302 41.10 4.67 -6.10
CA GLU A 302 42.42 5.31 -6.25
C GLU A 302 42.96 5.21 -7.70
N THR A 303 43.37 6.30 -8.39
CA THR A 303 43.63 7.73 -8.05
C THR A 303 43.44 8.61 -9.33
N SER A 304 43.52 9.96 -9.41
CA SER A 304 43.93 11.03 -8.47
C SER A 304 43.12 12.36 -8.56
N THR A 305 43.60 13.40 -9.26
CA THR A 305 43.38 14.83 -8.91
C THR A 305 43.43 15.83 -10.10
N LYS A 306 42.49 16.80 -10.14
CA LYS A 306 42.84 18.23 -10.41
C LYS A 306 41.90 19.17 -9.62
N LYS A 307 42.37 20.38 -9.30
CA LYS A 307 41.94 21.22 -8.17
C LYS A 307 40.98 22.35 -8.59
N ARG A 308 39.96 22.65 -7.76
CA ARG A 308 39.14 23.88 -7.86
C ARG A 308 39.89 25.10 -7.31
N VAL A 309 39.55 26.28 -7.83
CA VAL A 309 39.54 27.54 -7.07
C VAL A 309 38.15 28.16 -7.23
N ALA A 310 37.70 28.92 -6.25
CA ALA A 310 36.47 29.70 -6.28
C ALA A 310 36.74 31.07 -5.62
N THR A 311 35.96 32.07 -5.98
CA THR A 311 36.03 33.42 -5.41
C THR A 311 34.59 33.96 -5.29
N VAL A 312 34.38 34.81 -4.28
CA VAL A 312 33.15 35.53 -3.93
C VAL A 312 33.56 37.00 -3.75
N GLU A 313 32.63 37.91 -3.44
CA GLU A 313 32.83 39.37 -3.26
C GLU A 313 32.82 40.14 -4.62
N ASP A 314 32.17 41.31 -4.76
CA ASP A 314 31.24 41.97 -3.81
C ASP A 314 30.23 42.93 -4.49
N VAL A 315 29.49 43.66 -3.65
CA VAL A 315 28.54 44.76 -3.92
C VAL A 315 29.15 45.92 -4.73
N ASP A 316 28.48 46.31 -5.82
CA ASP A 316 27.78 47.60 -6.02
C ASP A 316 26.75 47.50 -7.17
#